data_AF-A1RD61-F1
#
_entry.id   AF-A1RD61-F1
#
_cell.length_a   1.000
_cell.length_b   1.000
_cell.length_c   1.000
_cell.angle_alpha   90.00
_cell.angle_beta   90.00
_cell.angle_gamma   90.00
#
_symmetry.space_group_name_H-M   'P 1'
#
loop_
_entity.id
_entity.type
_entity.pdbx_description
1 polymer ?
#
loop_
_entity_poly.entity_id
_entity_poly.type
_entity_poly.pdbx_seq_one_letter_code
_entity_poly.pdbx_strand_id
1 'polypeptide(L)'
;MKPTVPRSLPTLSVGDTRLMVLNIRLIDRQTADSDDPLPRGWWGYDAQATPEELWEHNRGVWILNDKRIADERWAALNYQGRIILVAELHGPDHEIVVDNRTGTSKKALKGRVLLAGNPIHDVLIGEEVIYRRNPVSYDPDPAIAETLDGAADESSLDVPGVGGQGVQMDPDLRKAIENAAQDRLMRHYRDDGWHVADTRHNRPYDAVAVKGSEMLFLEAKGTQSRGETVIVTRNEVANARQHPGLCIMGVWSGMRLVDGVVDPEAGAFRLLAFEPDDDALRPRDFDWTLPASEI
;
A
#
# COMPACT_ATOMS: atom_id res chain seq x y z
N MET A 1 29.57 -31.35 35.44
CA MET A 1 28.49 -30.41 35.11
C MET A 1 28.84 -29.72 33.81
N LYS A 2 28.11 -29.98 32.73
CA LYS A 2 28.30 -29.29 31.44
C LYS A 2 27.36 -28.08 31.39
N PRO A 3 27.80 -26.91 30.90
CA PRO A 3 26.94 -25.74 30.76
C PRO A 3 25.97 -25.95 29.58
N THR A 4 24.70 -25.68 29.86
CA THR A 4 23.59 -25.76 28.90
C THR A 4 23.68 -24.56 27.94
N VAL A 5 23.78 -24.83 26.64
CA VAL A 5 23.70 -23.82 25.59
C VAL A 5 22.24 -23.36 25.46
N PRO A 6 21.92 -22.06 25.45
CA PRO A 6 20.57 -21.61 25.17
C PRO A 6 20.19 -21.89 23.71
N ARG A 7 19.00 -22.45 23.55
CA ARG A 7 18.37 -22.83 22.29
C ARG A 7 18.14 -21.57 21.44
N SER A 8 18.71 -21.54 20.23
CA SER A 8 18.47 -20.47 19.24
C SER A 8 16.96 -20.30 19.03
N LEU A 9 16.46 -19.07 19.21
CA LEU A 9 15.11 -18.69 18.81
C LEU A 9 15.03 -18.76 17.27
N PRO A 10 13.88 -19.19 16.71
CA PRO A 10 13.70 -19.15 15.26
C PRO A 10 13.64 -17.68 14.82
N THR A 11 14.52 -17.32 13.89
CA THR A 11 14.45 -16.07 13.13
C THR A 11 13.16 -16.11 12.30
N LEU A 12 12.09 -15.49 12.82
CA LEU A 12 10.88 -15.27 12.04
C LEU A 12 11.18 -14.18 11.02
N SER A 13 11.19 -14.58 9.74
CA SER A 13 11.21 -13.68 8.60
C SER A 13 10.05 -12.70 8.74
N VAL A 14 10.39 -11.41 8.80
CA VAL A 14 9.43 -10.30 8.76
C VAL A 14 8.71 -10.41 7.42
N GLY A 15 7.49 -10.94 7.42
CA GLY A 15 6.67 -11.05 6.23
C GLY A 15 6.34 -9.66 5.71
N ASP A 16 6.86 -9.34 4.53
CA ASP A 16 6.53 -8.17 3.73
C ASP A 16 5.01 -8.11 3.60
N THR A 17 4.42 -7.20 4.36
CA THR A 17 2.99 -6.99 4.35
C THR A 17 2.85 -5.65 3.65
N ARG A 18 2.52 -5.71 2.37
CA ARG A 18 2.07 -4.62 1.49
C ARG A 18 0.63 -4.96 1.10
N LEU A 19 -0.17 -3.97 0.70
CA LEU A 19 -1.52 -4.20 0.20
C LEU A 19 -1.38 -4.87 -1.18
N MET A 20 -1.33 -6.20 -1.18
CA MET A 20 -1.16 -6.98 -2.40
C MET A 20 -2.48 -6.96 -3.18
N VAL A 21 -2.45 -6.31 -4.34
CA VAL A 21 -3.59 -6.21 -5.25
C VAL A 21 -3.20 -6.78 -6.61
N LEU A 22 -3.90 -7.83 -7.01
CA LEU A 22 -3.81 -8.37 -8.36
C LEU A 22 -4.62 -7.49 -9.32
N ASN A 23 -3.91 -6.77 -10.19
CA ASN A 23 -4.51 -5.89 -11.18
C ASN A 23 -4.71 -6.62 -12.52
N ILE A 24 -5.94 -6.60 -13.04
CA ILE A 24 -6.31 -7.11 -14.36
C ILE A 24 -6.69 -5.93 -15.25
N ARG A 25 -5.88 -5.68 -16.27
CA ARG A 25 -6.15 -4.67 -17.27
C ARG A 25 -7.23 -5.15 -18.23
N LEU A 26 -8.24 -4.31 -18.40
CA LEU A 26 -9.27 -4.46 -19.42
C LEU A 26 -8.93 -3.61 -20.66
N ILE A 27 -9.44 -4.08 -21.78
CA ILE A 27 -9.56 -3.31 -23.03
C ILE A 27 -11.05 -3.07 -23.31
N ASP A 28 -11.38 -2.44 -24.43
CA ASP A 28 -12.78 -2.31 -24.87
C ASP A 28 -13.45 -3.67 -25.03
N ARG A 29 -14.75 -3.73 -24.77
CA ARG A 29 -15.55 -4.95 -24.90
C ARG A 29 -15.28 -5.67 -26.23
N GLN A 30 -15.02 -6.96 -26.13
CA GLN A 30 -14.90 -7.90 -27.22
C GLN A 30 -15.92 -9.03 -27.05
N THR A 31 -16.39 -9.57 -28.16
CA THR A 31 -17.20 -10.80 -28.15
C THR A 31 -16.29 -11.99 -27.81
N ALA A 32 -16.75 -12.88 -26.93
CA ALA A 32 -16.01 -14.10 -26.63
C ALA A 32 -16.15 -15.10 -27.78
N ASP A 33 -15.07 -15.81 -28.09
CA ASP A 33 -15.11 -16.89 -29.06
C ASP A 33 -15.89 -18.09 -28.48
N SER A 34 -16.43 -18.94 -29.36
CA SER A 34 -17.19 -20.14 -28.94
C SER A 34 -16.38 -21.14 -28.12
N ASP A 35 -15.05 -21.06 -28.19
CA ASP A 35 -14.09 -21.89 -27.48
C ASP A 35 -13.33 -21.12 -26.40
N ASP A 36 -13.87 -19.97 -25.95
CA ASP A 36 -13.35 -19.28 -24.77
C ASP A 36 -13.34 -20.23 -23.55
N PRO A 37 -12.23 -20.31 -22.79
CA PRO A 37 -12.13 -21.25 -21.68
C PRO A 37 -13.05 -20.91 -20.50
N LEU A 38 -13.55 -19.67 -20.41
CA LEU A 38 -14.55 -19.26 -19.43
C LEU A 38 -15.92 -19.25 -20.12
N PRO A 39 -17.00 -19.74 -19.47
CA PRO A 39 -18.35 -19.72 -20.04
C PRO A 39 -18.93 -18.29 -20.02
N ARG A 40 -18.40 -17.41 -20.87
CA ARG A 40 -18.75 -15.99 -20.98
C ARG A 40 -19.13 -15.61 -22.41
N GLY A 41 -20.00 -14.61 -22.57
CA GLY A 41 -20.40 -14.11 -23.89
C GLY A 41 -19.50 -12.99 -24.43
N TRP A 42 -18.69 -12.38 -23.58
CA TRP A 42 -17.83 -11.24 -23.90
C TRP A 42 -16.71 -11.10 -22.86
N TRP A 43 -15.72 -10.26 -23.14
CA TRP A 43 -14.68 -9.84 -22.19
C TRP A 43 -14.25 -8.40 -22.50
N GLY A 44 -13.47 -7.76 -21.63
CA GLY A 44 -13.17 -6.33 -21.70
C GLY A 44 -14.11 -5.49 -20.84
N TYR A 45 -14.10 -4.18 -21.03
CA TYR A 45 -14.91 -3.23 -20.29
C TYR A 45 -16.20 -2.87 -21.05
N ASP A 46 -17.32 -2.94 -20.34
CA ASP A 46 -18.62 -2.45 -20.77
C ASP A 46 -19.20 -1.54 -19.68
N ALA A 47 -19.48 -0.28 -20.03
CA ALA A 47 -20.05 0.69 -19.11
C ALA A 47 -21.51 0.42 -18.72
N GLN A 48 -22.20 -0.48 -19.44
CA GLN A 48 -23.58 -0.90 -19.13
C GLN A 48 -23.65 -2.19 -18.32
N ALA A 49 -22.53 -2.91 -18.17
CA ALA A 49 -22.48 -4.12 -17.37
C ALA A 49 -22.50 -3.79 -15.88
N THR A 50 -23.17 -4.63 -15.10
CA THR A 50 -23.10 -4.57 -13.64
C THR A 50 -21.69 -4.92 -13.15
N PRO A 51 -21.28 -4.49 -11.95
CA PRO A 51 -20.00 -4.88 -11.36
C PRO A 51 -19.81 -6.41 -11.31
N GLU A 52 -20.85 -7.15 -10.96
CA GLU A 52 -20.83 -8.61 -10.91
C GLU A 52 -20.65 -9.23 -12.30
N GLU A 53 -21.31 -8.71 -13.32
CA GLU A 53 -21.09 -9.14 -14.71
C GLU A 53 -19.67 -8.82 -15.18
N LEU A 54 -19.16 -7.63 -14.88
CA LEU A 54 -17.78 -7.23 -15.17
C LEU A 54 -16.78 -8.19 -14.52
N TRP A 55 -16.98 -8.54 -13.25
CA TRP A 55 -16.14 -9.51 -12.55
C TRP A 55 -16.22 -10.90 -13.18
N GLU A 56 -17.40 -11.47 -13.36
CA GLU A 56 -17.53 -12.83 -13.91
C GLU A 56 -16.96 -12.96 -15.33
N HIS A 57 -17.10 -11.91 -16.15
CA HIS A 57 -16.56 -11.93 -17.51
C HIS A 57 -15.06 -11.66 -17.56
N ASN A 58 -14.45 -11.09 -16.51
CA ASN A 58 -13.05 -10.63 -16.54
C ASN A 58 -12.15 -11.10 -15.39
N ARG A 59 -12.62 -11.97 -14.48
CA ARG A 59 -11.84 -12.56 -13.37
C ARG A 59 -10.68 -13.47 -13.81
N GLY A 60 -10.49 -13.57 -15.12
CA GLY A 60 -9.26 -14.03 -15.72
C GLY A 60 -9.31 -15.42 -16.31
N VAL A 61 -8.36 -15.68 -17.21
CA VAL A 61 -8.06 -16.99 -17.79
C VAL A 61 -6.54 -17.04 -17.95
N TRP A 62 -5.84 -17.19 -16.82
CA TRP A 62 -4.41 -16.90 -16.73
C TRP A 62 -3.61 -18.10 -16.20
N ILE A 63 -2.33 -18.18 -16.59
CA ILE A 63 -1.39 -19.11 -15.93
C ILE A 63 -0.93 -18.42 -14.65
N LEU A 64 -1.55 -18.76 -13.52
CA LEU A 64 -1.27 -18.17 -12.21
C LEU A 64 -0.66 -19.20 -11.26
N ASN A 65 0.23 -18.74 -10.39
CA ASN A 65 0.87 -19.57 -9.37
C ASN A 65 -0.06 -19.70 -8.14
N ASP A 66 -0.30 -20.92 -7.65
CA ASP A 66 -1.16 -21.20 -6.49
C ASP A 66 -0.73 -20.49 -5.22
N LYS A 67 0.59 -20.47 -4.97
CA LYS A 67 1.15 -19.76 -3.81
C LYS A 67 0.83 -18.27 -3.89
N ARG A 68 0.90 -17.68 -5.10
CA ARG A 68 0.58 -16.27 -5.30
C ARG A 68 -0.90 -15.97 -5.14
N ILE A 69 -1.80 -16.82 -5.66
CA ILE A 69 -3.25 -16.64 -5.42
C ILE A 69 -3.58 -16.72 -3.92
N ALA A 70 -2.88 -17.58 -3.17
CA ALA A 70 -3.07 -17.71 -1.73
C ALA A 70 -2.57 -16.50 -0.93
N ASP A 71 -1.53 -15.81 -1.42
CA ASP A 71 -0.95 -14.64 -0.78
C ASP A 71 -1.70 -13.33 -1.12
N GLU A 72 -2.52 -13.33 -2.19
CA GLU A 72 -3.31 -12.18 -2.66
C GLU A 72 -4.71 -12.15 -2.04
N ARG A 73 -5.07 -11.06 -1.38
CA ARG A 73 -6.40 -10.90 -0.77
C ARG A 73 -7.38 -10.10 -1.64
N TRP A 74 -6.87 -9.26 -2.54
CA TRP A 74 -7.67 -8.36 -3.35
C TRP A 74 -7.29 -8.45 -4.83
N ALA A 75 -8.29 -8.26 -5.68
CA ALA A 75 -8.09 -8.06 -7.11
C ALA A 75 -8.77 -6.76 -7.55
N ALA A 76 -8.21 -6.10 -8.55
CA ALA A 76 -8.76 -4.92 -9.17
C ALA A 76 -8.85 -5.10 -10.68
N LEU A 77 -9.96 -4.67 -11.28
CA LEU A 77 -10.04 -4.47 -12.71
C LEU A 77 -9.72 -3.01 -13.00
N ASN A 78 -8.82 -2.76 -13.94
CA ASN A 78 -8.55 -1.41 -14.42
C ASN A 78 -8.86 -1.27 -15.90
N TYR A 79 -9.41 -0.12 -16.27
CA TYR A 79 -9.69 0.26 -17.65
C TYR A 79 -9.21 1.69 -17.87
N GLN A 80 -8.57 1.93 -19.01
CA GLN A 80 -7.94 3.22 -19.30
C GLN A 80 -6.97 3.72 -18.21
N GLY A 81 -6.35 2.78 -17.48
CA GLY A 81 -5.36 3.09 -16.45
C GLY A 81 -5.99 3.49 -15.12
N ARG A 82 -7.30 3.26 -14.93
CA ARG A 82 -8.01 3.53 -13.68
C ARG A 82 -8.69 2.30 -13.16
N ILE A 83 -8.63 2.08 -11.85
CA ILE A 83 -9.38 1.00 -11.19
C ILE A 83 -10.87 1.32 -11.31
N ILE A 84 -11.63 0.38 -11.84
CA ILE A 84 -13.09 0.49 -12.05
C ILE A 84 -13.88 -0.54 -11.26
N LEU A 85 -13.21 -1.55 -10.70
CA LEU A 85 -13.82 -2.59 -9.89
C LEU A 85 -12.78 -3.16 -8.93
N VAL A 86 -13.22 -3.48 -7.71
CA VAL A 86 -12.41 -4.10 -6.67
C VAL A 86 -13.13 -5.36 -6.18
N ALA A 87 -12.41 -6.44 -5.97
CA ALA A 87 -12.95 -7.71 -5.49
C ALA A 87 -12.08 -8.30 -4.36
N GLU A 88 -12.73 -8.92 -3.38
CA GLU A 88 -12.08 -9.79 -2.39
C GLU A 88 -11.88 -11.17 -2.99
N LEU A 89 -10.64 -11.65 -2.98
CA LEU A 89 -10.34 -13.00 -3.43
C LEU A 89 -10.69 -14.02 -2.33
N HIS A 90 -11.30 -15.12 -2.73
CA HIS A 90 -11.57 -16.25 -1.84
C HIS A 90 -10.33 -17.17 -1.73
N GLY A 91 -9.14 -16.59 -1.58
CA GLY A 91 -7.88 -17.33 -1.57
C GLY A 91 -7.92 -18.51 -0.58
N PRO A 92 -7.39 -19.71 -0.94
CA PRO A 92 -6.69 -20.07 -2.18
C PRO A 92 -7.61 -20.56 -3.32
N ASP A 93 -8.93 -20.46 -3.17
CA ASP A 93 -9.88 -21.04 -4.11
C ASP A 93 -9.84 -20.33 -5.46
N HIS A 94 -9.71 -21.11 -6.52
CA HIS A 94 -9.78 -20.65 -7.90
C HIS A 94 -10.49 -21.72 -8.75
N GLU A 95 -10.90 -21.33 -9.96
CA GLU A 95 -11.42 -22.27 -10.94
C GLU A 95 -10.33 -22.64 -11.94
N ILE A 96 -10.15 -23.95 -12.16
CA ILE A 96 -9.28 -24.46 -13.22
C ILE A 96 -10.11 -24.49 -14.50
N VAL A 97 -9.71 -23.70 -15.48
CA VAL A 97 -10.33 -23.63 -16.81
C VAL A 97 -9.36 -24.20 -17.83
N VAL A 98 -9.81 -25.15 -18.64
CA VAL A 98 -8.96 -25.77 -19.66
C VAL A 98 -9.12 -25.01 -20.96
N ASP A 99 -8.00 -24.55 -21.51
CA ASP A 99 -7.98 -23.93 -22.82
C ASP A 99 -8.24 -24.99 -23.89
N ASN A 100 -9.43 -24.94 -24.51
CA ASN A 100 -9.85 -25.95 -25.48
C ASN A 100 -9.00 -25.95 -26.78
N ARG A 101 -8.29 -24.85 -27.07
CA ARG A 101 -7.43 -24.72 -28.26
C ARG A 101 -6.07 -25.37 -28.05
N THR A 102 -5.54 -25.27 -26.82
CA THR A 102 -4.15 -25.64 -26.51
C THR A 102 -4.04 -26.81 -25.52
N GLY A 103 -5.13 -27.20 -24.87
CA GLY A 103 -5.17 -28.19 -23.78
C GLY A 103 -4.53 -27.70 -22.48
N THR A 104 -4.12 -26.42 -22.41
CA THR A 104 -3.41 -25.89 -21.24
C THR A 104 -4.40 -25.53 -20.13
N SER A 105 -4.13 -26.01 -18.91
CA SER A 105 -4.90 -25.60 -17.74
C SER A 105 -4.52 -24.18 -17.33
N LYS A 106 -5.53 -23.31 -17.27
CA LYS A 106 -5.45 -21.92 -16.83
C LYS A 106 -6.35 -21.75 -15.59
N LYS A 107 -6.26 -20.60 -14.94
CA LYS A 107 -6.98 -20.30 -13.70
C LYS A 107 -7.81 -19.05 -13.87
N ALA A 108 -9.03 -19.11 -13.37
CA ALA A 108 -9.93 -17.99 -13.20
C ALA A 108 -10.11 -17.74 -11.70
N LEU A 109 -9.92 -16.48 -11.28
CA LEU A 109 -9.97 -16.11 -9.87
C LEU A 109 -11.39 -16.27 -9.33
N LYS A 110 -11.54 -16.69 -8.07
CA LYS A 110 -12.83 -16.64 -7.38
C LYS A 110 -12.79 -15.52 -6.36
N GLY A 111 -13.88 -14.76 -6.30
CA GLY A 111 -13.95 -13.63 -5.40
C GLY A 111 -15.33 -13.01 -5.38
N ARG A 112 -15.48 -12.03 -4.49
CA ARG A 112 -16.69 -11.24 -4.30
C ARG A 112 -16.38 -9.79 -4.62
N VAL A 113 -17.21 -9.17 -5.46
CA VAL A 113 -17.13 -7.74 -5.75
C VAL A 113 -17.37 -6.94 -4.46
N LEU A 114 -16.51 -5.95 -4.23
CA LEU A 114 -16.66 -4.98 -3.16
C LEU A 114 -17.38 -3.75 -3.73
N LEU A 115 -18.39 -3.28 -3.02
CA LEU A 115 -19.21 -2.13 -3.41
C LEU A 115 -18.88 -0.89 -2.57
N ALA A 116 -19.36 0.27 -3.00
CA ALA A 116 -19.23 1.54 -2.28
C ALA A 116 -19.64 1.41 -0.81
N GLY A 117 -18.83 2.01 0.08
CA GLY A 117 -18.95 1.89 1.53
C GLY A 117 -18.11 0.76 2.13
N ASN A 118 -17.45 -0.05 1.30
CA ASN A 118 -16.37 -0.91 1.75
C ASN A 118 -15.04 -0.12 1.70
N PRO A 119 -14.26 -0.04 2.80
CA PRO A 119 -13.04 0.76 2.83
C PRO A 119 -11.99 0.38 1.77
N ILE A 120 -11.86 -0.90 1.42
CA ILE A 120 -10.91 -1.34 0.40
C ILE A 120 -11.37 -0.91 -0.99
N HIS A 121 -12.69 -0.99 -1.25
CA HIS A 121 -13.26 -0.44 -2.47
C HIS A 121 -13.03 1.07 -2.54
N ASP A 122 -13.40 1.80 -1.50
CA ASP A 122 -13.41 3.27 -1.52
C ASP A 122 -12.01 3.88 -1.67
N VAL A 123 -10.98 3.18 -1.20
CA VAL A 123 -9.57 3.60 -1.35
C VAL A 123 -8.97 3.24 -2.71
N LEU A 124 -9.37 2.11 -3.30
CA LEU A 124 -8.79 1.64 -4.56
C LEU A 124 -9.56 2.12 -5.78
N ILE A 125 -10.87 2.36 -5.68
CA ILE A 125 -11.71 2.71 -6.81
C ILE A 125 -11.28 4.07 -7.40
N GLY A 126 -11.09 4.13 -8.71
CA GLY A 126 -10.65 5.33 -9.42
C GLY A 126 -9.14 5.60 -9.40
N GLU A 127 -8.36 4.90 -8.58
CA GLU A 127 -6.90 5.03 -8.52
C GLU A 127 -6.25 4.73 -9.88
N GLU A 128 -5.15 5.43 -10.18
CA GLU A 128 -4.41 5.25 -11.42
C GLU A 128 -3.42 4.07 -11.32
N VAL A 129 -3.40 3.23 -12.35
CA VAL A 129 -2.55 2.05 -12.45
C VAL A 129 -1.56 2.23 -13.59
N ILE A 130 -0.26 2.09 -13.29
CA ILE A 130 0.80 2.18 -14.30
C ILE A 130 0.69 0.99 -15.26
N TYR A 131 0.50 1.28 -16.54
CA TYR A 131 0.40 0.27 -17.58
C TYR A 131 1.68 -0.55 -17.73
N ARG A 132 1.54 -1.88 -17.65
CA ARG A 132 2.59 -2.83 -18.02
C ARG A 132 2.20 -3.65 -19.25
N ARG A 133 3.20 -4.28 -19.89
CA ARG A 133 3.00 -5.16 -21.05
C ARG A 133 2.14 -6.38 -20.73
N ASN A 134 2.22 -6.91 -19.50
CA ASN A 134 1.38 -8.01 -19.06
C ASN A 134 0.03 -7.45 -18.57
N PRO A 135 -1.11 -7.91 -19.11
CA PRO A 135 -2.44 -7.50 -18.63
C PRO A 135 -2.73 -7.89 -17.18
N VAL A 136 -2.00 -8.87 -16.63
CA VAL A 136 -1.99 -9.13 -15.19
C VAL A 136 -0.73 -8.52 -14.58
N SER A 137 -0.92 -7.60 -13.65
CA SER A 137 0.16 -6.97 -12.89
C SER A 137 -0.12 -7.08 -11.39
N TYR A 138 0.96 -7.11 -10.62
CA TYR A 138 0.91 -7.12 -9.16
C TYR A 138 1.31 -5.73 -8.68
N ASP A 139 0.62 -5.22 -7.65
CA ASP A 139 1.06 -4.02 -6.93
C ASP A 139 1.35 -4.39 -5.47
N PRO A 140 2.63 -4.28 -5.02
CA PRO A 140 3.81 -3.92 -5.83
C PRO A 140 4.21 -5.03 -6.82
N ASP A 141 5.03 -4.67 -7.82
CA ASP A 141 5.63 -5.64 -8.73
C ASP A 141 6.62 -6.55 -7.96
N PRO A 142 6.51 -7.89 -8.03
CA PRO A 142 7.39 -8.80 -7.31
C PRO A 142 8.87 -8.67 -7.73
N ALA A 143 9.17 -8.27 -8.97
CA ALA A 143 10.55 -8.00 -9.38
C ALA A 143 11.09 -6.72 -8.72
N ILE A 144 10.24 -5.72 -8.50
CA ILE A 144 10.60 -4.51 -7.75
C ILE A 144 10.71 -4.83 -6.26
N ALA A 145 9.83 -5.69 -5.72
CA ALA A 145 9.88 -6.14 -4.33
C ALA A 145 11.19 -6.88 -4.01
N GLU A 146 11.65 -7.79 -4.88
CA GLU A 146 12.93 -8.50 -4.72
C GLU A 146 14.16 -7.59 -4.96
N THR A 147 14.07 -6.57 -5.83
CA THR A 147 15.20 -5.64 -6.09
C THR A 147 15.33 -4.57 -4.98
N LEU A 148 14.24 -4.17 -4.33
CA LEU A 148 14.26 -3.23 -3.20
C LEU A 148 14.91 -3.80 -1.94
N ASP A 149 14.91 -5.14 -1.79
CA ASP A 149 15.68 -5.84 -0.75
C ASP A 149 17.19 -5.86 -1.03
N GLY A 150 17.62 -5.55 -2.27
CA GLY A 150 19.00 -5.68 -2.73
C GLY A 150 19.68 -4.41 -3.26
N ALA A 151 18.94 -3.31 -3.46
CA ALA A 151 19.47 -2.09 -4.06
C ALA A 151 19.05 -0.85 -3.25
N ALA A 152 19.74 -0.63 -2.13
CA ALA A 152 19.91 0.70 -1.59
C ALA A 152 21.13 1.34 -2.26
N ASP A 153 20.94 2.06 -3.38
CA ASP A 153 21.77 3.23 -3.65
C ASP A 153 21.20 4.23 -4.70
N GLU A 154 21.32 5.49 -4.27
CA GLU A 154 21.37 6.85 -4.88
C GLU A 154 20.68 7.35 -6.18
N SER A 155 20.31 8.64 -6.04
CA SER A 155 19.95 9.70 -7.02
C SER A 155 18.48 9.76 -7.45
N SER A 156 17.74 10.87 -7.39
CA SER A 156 18.03 12.30 -7.20
C SER A 156 16.71 13.02 -6.80
N LEU A 157 16.72 13.84 -5.74
CA LEU A 157 16.64 15.32 -5.69
C LEU A 157 15.29 15.95 -6.08
N ASP A 158 14.54 16.43 -5.07
CA ASP A 158 14.35 17.87 -4.79
C ASP A 158 13.37 18.08 -3.63
N VAL A 159 13.84 18.60 -2.48
CA VAL A 159 12.99 19.16 -1.43
C VAL A 159 13.50 20.56 -1.09
N PRO A 160 12.85 21.63 -1.57
CA PRO A 160 13.14 23.00 -1.15
C PRO A 160 12.49 23.28 0.22
N GLY A 161 13.23 23.89 1.14
CA GLY A 161 12.66 24.58 2.31
C GLY A 161 13.22 24.22 3.69
N VAL A 162 14.52 24.38 3.93
CA VAL A 162 15.07 24.45 5.30
C VAL A 162 15.30 25.92 5.66
N GLY A 163 14.30 26.52 6.32
CA GLY A 163 14.41 27.83 6.94
C GLY A 163 14.27 27.73 8.46
N GLY A 164 15.40 27.64 9.16
CA GLY A 164 15.46 27.73 10.63
C GLY A 164 16.80 27.26 11.16
N GLN A 165 17.63 28.20 11.64
CA GLN A 165 18.93 27.93 12.24
C GLN A 165 18.81 26.94 13.41
N GLY A 166 19.14 25.69 13.15
CA GLY A 166 19.33 24.61 14.10
C GLY A 166 20.15 23.55 13.38
N VAL A 167 21.26 23.12 13.97
CA VAL A 167 22.23 22.15 13.43
C VAL A 167 21.53 21.13 12.54
N GLN A 168 21.81 21.19 11.23
CA GLN A 168 21.25 20.28 10.23
C GLN A 168 21.62 18.87 10.67
N MET A 169 20.64 18.16 11.22
CA MET A 169 20.82 16.79 11.65
C MET A 169 21.25 15.96 10.44
N ASP A 170 22.23 15.10 10.65
CA ASP A 170 22.74 14.18 9.64
C ASP A 170 21.54 13.45 8.95
N PRO A 171 21.43 13.49 7.61
CA PRO A 171 20.37 12.82 6.86
C PRO A 171 20.17 11.36 7.26
N ASP A 172 21.24 10.64 7.58
CA ASP A 172 21.17 9.23 7.98
C ASP A 172 20.51 9.06 9.34
N LEU A 173 20.82 9.96 10.29
CA LEU A 173 20.18 9.97 11.61
C LEU A 173 18.69 10.35 11.51
N ARG A 174 18.34 11.28 10.61
CA ARG A 174 16.93 11.61 10.33
C ARG A 174 16.17 10.41 9.81
N LYS A 175 16.73 9.72 8.81
CA LYS A 175 16.14 8.52 8.23
C LYS A 175 16.00 7.40 9.26
N ALA A 176 17.00 7.22 10.13
CA ALA A 176 16.94 6.23 11.21
C ALA A 176 15.78 6.50 12.19
N ILE A 177 15.56 7.77 12.56
CA ILE A 177 14.44 8.19 13.42
C ILE A 177 13.09 7.92 12.73
N GLU A 178 12.95 8.33 11.46
CA GLU A 178 11.72 8.16 10.67
C GLU A 178 11.36 6.67 10.52
N ASN A 179 12.33 5.86 10.09
CA ASN A 179 12.13 4.42 9.94
C ASN A 179 11.77 3.75 11.28
N ALA A 180 12.46 4.08 12.37
CA ALA A 180 12.17 3.48 13.67
C ALA A 180 10.76 3.84 14.18
N ALA A 181 10.31 5.08 13.96
CA ALA A 181 8.95 5.51 14.31
C ALA A 181 7.89 4.75 13.51
N GLN A 182 8.08 4.62 12.20
CA GLN A 182 7.16 3.90 11.36
C GLN A 182 7.11 2.39 11.67
N ASP A 183 8.28 1.76 11.82
CA ASP A 183 8.35 0.33 12.14
C ASP A 183 7.68 0.02 13.49
N ARG A 184 7.80 0.94 14.46
CA ARG A 184 7.12 0.83 15.75
C ARG A 184 5.60 0.91 15.59
N LEU A 185 5.10 1.86 14.79
CA LEU A 185 3.67 2.00 14.51
C LEU A 185 3.10 0.77 13.80
N MET A 186 3.77 0.29 12.76
CA MET A 186 3.36 -0.91 12.03
C MET A 186 3.36 -2.15 12.92
N ARG A 187 4.39 -2.31 13.76
CA ARG A 187 4.46 -3.41 14.74
C ARG A 187 3.31 -3.38 15.72
N HIS A 188 2.98 -2.21 16.27
CA HIS A 188 1.85 -2.06 17.20
C HIS A 188 0.55 -2.64 16.63
N TYR A 189 0.21 -2.28 15.39
CA TYR A 189 -1.00 -2.76 14.74
C TYR A 189 -0.92 -4.25 14.35
N ARG A 190 0.25 -4.73 13.91
CA ARG A 190 0.46 -6.17 13.65
C ARG A 190 0.26 -7.01 14.92
N ASP A 191 0.79 -6.55 16.05
CA ASP A 191 0.67 -7.23 17.35
C ASP A 191 -0.80 -7.22 17.85
N ASP A 192 -1.59 -6.22 17.48
CA ASP A 192 -3.04 -6.18 17.69
C ASP A 192 -3.85 -7.01 16.66
N GLY A 193 -3.17 -7.76 15.78
CA GLY A 193 -3.80 -8.66 14.82
C GLY A 193 -4.31 -7.98 13.54
N TRP A 194 -3.84 -6.78 13.24
CA TRP A 194 -4.07 -6.13 11.95
C TRP A 194 -3.08 -6.63 10.91
N HIS A 195 -3.53 -6.71 9.67
CA HIS A 195 -2.65 -6.87 8.51
C HIS A 195 -2.16 -5.48 8.09
N VAL A 196 -0.85 -5.22 8.13
CA VAL A 196 -0.30 -3.86 7.94
C VAL A 196 0.62 -3.75 6.73
N ALA A 197 0.15 -3.05 5.70
CA ALA A 197 0.83 -2.70 4.46
C ALA A 197 1.84 -1.53 4.63
N ASP A 198 3.12 -1.70 4.29
CA ASP A 198 4.10 -0.56 4.23
C ASP A 198 4.02 0.20 2.90
N THR A 199 3.78 1.51 2.94
CA THR A 199 3.55 2.35 1.75
C THR A 199 4.40 3.63 1.68
N ARG A 200 5.37 3.82 2.59
CA ARG A 200 6.12 5.07 2.84
C ARG A 200 6.83 5.72 1.66
N HIS A 201 7.01 5.01 0.55
CA HIS A 201 7.75 5.51 -0.62
C HIS A 201 6.85 6.00 -1.75
N ASN A 202 5.56 5.62 -1.77
CA ASN A 202 4.72 5.76 -2.98
C ASN A 202 3.33 6.36 -2.70
N ARG A 203 2.98 6.59 -1.44
CA ARG A 203 1.63 6.99 -1.03
C ARG A 203 1.68 8.21 -0.09
N PRO A 204 0.59 8.98 0.05
CA PRO A 204 0.52 10.14 0.94
C PRO A 204 0.35 9.76 2.44
N TYR A 205 0.71 8.52 2.79
CA TYR A 205 0.65 7.94 4.13
C TYR A 205 1.70 6.82 4.26
N ASP A 206 2.20 6.61 5.47
CA ASP A 206 3.30 5.67 5.73
C ASP A 206 2.90 4.20 5.61
N ALA A 207 1.70 3.83 6.07
CA ALA A 207 1.20 2.46 6.03
C ALA A 207 -0.33 2.37 6.02
N VAL A 208 -0.86 1.18 5.70
CA VAL A 208 -2.31 0.88 5.81
C VAL A 208 -2.49 -0.37 6.66
N ALA A 209 -3.34 -0.30 7.69
CA ALA A 209 -3.72 -1.45 8.50
C ALA A 209 -5.14 -1.90 8.15
N VAL A 210 -5.36 -3.21 8.03
CA VAL A 210 -6.67 -3.81 7.75
C VAL A 210 -6.98 -4.93 8.74
N LYS A 211 -8.17 -4.95 9.31
CA LYS A 211 -8.66 -6.02 10.20
C LYS A 211 -10.14 -6.28 9.91
N GLY A 212 -10.44 -7.45 9.34
CA GLY A 212 -11.79 -7.74 8.85
C GLY A 212 -12.20 -6.76 7.74
N SER A 213 -13.23 -5.95 8.01
CA SER A 213 -13.71 -4.85 7.16
C SER A 213 -13.21 -3.46 7.59
N GLU A 214 -12.45 -3.37 8.68
CA GLU A 214 -11.90 -2.12 9.18
C GLU A 214 -10.57 -1.82 8.48
N MET A 215 -10.34 -0.54 8.19
CA MET A 215 -9.11 -0.03 7.59
C MET A 215 -8.65 1.22 8.33
N LEU A 216 -7.35 1.37 8.50
CA LEU A 216 -6.71 2.58 9.01
C LEU A 216 -5.54 2.99 8.13
N PHE A 217 -5.45 4.27 7.80
CA PHE A 217 -4.24 4.89 7.28
C PHE A 217 -3.35 5.28 8.45
N LEU A 218 -2.10 4.88 8.41
CA LEU A 218 -1.13 5.07 9.47
C LEU A 218 -0.08 6.07 9.03
N GLU A 219 0.21 7.03 9.91
CA GLU A 219 1.24 8.05 9.73
C GLU A 219 2.12 8.07 10.98
N ALA A 220 3.45 8.06 10.83
CA ALA A 220 4.41 7.97 11.94
C ALA A 220 5.34 9.19 11.96
N LYS A 221 5.49 9.78 13.15
CA LYS A 221 6.42 10.90 13.36
C LYS A 221 7.35 10.59 14.53
N GLY A 222 8.64 10.53 14.23
CA GLY A 222 9.71 10.38 15.22
C GLY A 222 10.33 11.73 15.57
N THR A 223 10.62 11.98 16.85
CA THR A 223 11.34 13.18 17.27
C THR A 223 12.12 12.96 18.58
N GLN A 224 13.29 13.60 18.67
CA GLN A 224 14.05 13.68 19.92
C GLN A 224 13.46 14.75 20.89
N SER A 225 12.59 15.63 20.39
CA SER A 225 11.91 16.64 21.21
C SER A 225 10.78 16.05 22.07
N ARG A 226 10.10 16.88 22.86
CA ARG A 226 8.91 16.48 23.64
C ARG A 226 7.70 16.08 22.78
N GLY A 227 7.75 16.32 21.47
CA GLY A 227 6.68 15.97 20.53
C GLY A 227 5.39 16.73 20.78
N GLU A 228 5.46 17.96 21.27
CA GLU A 228 4.27 18.83 21.46
C GLU A 228 3.69 19.28 20.12
N THR A 229 4.52 19.33 19.08
CA THR A 229 4.13 19.55 17.69
C THR A 229 4.91 18.60 16.79
N VAL A 230 4.30 18.17 15.69
CA VAL A 230 4.95 17.40 14.62
C VAL A 230 4.76 18.13 13.29
N ILE A 231 5.64 17.86 12.33
CA ILE A 231 5.53 18.41 10.98
C ILE A 231 4.73 17.41 10.16
N VAL A 232 3.72 17.91 9.45
CA VAL A 232 2.92 17.14 8.50
C VAL A 232 2.96 17.81 7.13
N THR A 233 2.93 17.03 6.06
CA THR A 233 2.92 17.56 4.69
C THR A 233 1.51 17.91 4.23
N ARG A 234 1.39 18.71 3.15
CA ARG A 234 0.08 19.02 2.53
C ARG A 234 -0.65 17.75 2.08
N ASN A 235 0.09 16.76 1.58
CA ASN A 235 -0.49 15.51 1.10
C ASN A 235 -1.03 14.66 2.25
N GLU A 236 -0.32 14.59 3.38
CA GLU A 236 -0.79 13.91 4.60
C GLU A 236 -2.07 14.56 5.14
N VAL A 237 -2.12 15.89 5.19
CA VAL A 237 -3.32 16.64 5.62
C VAL A 237 -4.49 16.41 4.66
N ALA A 238 -4.23 16.45 3.35
CA ALA A 238 -5.26 16.18 2.34
C ALA A 238 -5.81 14.76 2.47
N ASN A 239 -4.94 13.76 2.67
CA ASN A 239 -5.34 12.37 2.88
C ASN A 239 -6.23 12.24 4.13
N ALA A 240 -5.84 12.86 5.24
CA ALA A 240 -6.62 12.81 6.48
C ALA A 240 -8.01 13.47 6.35
N ARG A 241 -8.12 14.55 5.57
CA ARG A 241 -9.40 15.21 5.30
C ARG A 241 -10.31 14.41 4.38
N GLN A 242 -9.73 13.67 3.45
CA GLN A 242 -10.49 12.79 2.55
C GLN A 242 -11.00 11.53 3.26
N HIS A 243 -10.34 11.11 4.34
CA HIS A 243 -10.63 9.86 5.05
C HIS A 243 -10.90 10.11 6.56
N PRO A 244 -11.95 10.88 6.91
CA PRO A 244 -12.24 11.21 8.31
C PRO A 244 -12.49 9.96 9.15
N GLY A 245 -11.90 9.90 10.34
CA GLY A 245 -12.01 8.78 11.26
C GLY A 245 -11.18 7.53 10.89
N LEU A 246 -10.47 7.55 9.76
CA LEU A 246 -9.66 6.42 9.29
C LEU A 246 -8.16 6.66 9.41
N CYS A 247 -7.71 7.85 9.80
CA CYS A 247 -6.28 8.18 9.89
C CYS A 247 -5.79 8.16 11.34
N ILE A 248 -4.66 7.48 11.59
CA ILE A 248 -4.00 7.42 12.90
C ILE A 248 -2.56 7.92 12.80
N MET A 249 -2.22 8.85 13.68
CA MET A 249 -0.88 9.38 13.87
C MET A 249 -0.16 8.69 15.05
N GLY A 250 0.94 8.01 14.77
CA GLY A 250 1.88 7.49 15.76
C GLY A 250 3.01 8.47 16.01
N VAL A 251 3.04 9.11 17.18
CA VAL A 251 4.12 10.04 17.56
C VAL A 251 5.06 9.38 18.57
N TRP A 252 6.30 9.14 18.17
CA TRP A 252 7.37 8.72 19.07
C TRP A 252 8.24 9.91 19.44
N SER A 253 8.06 10.40 20.66
CA SER A 253 8.72 11.59 21.19
C SER A 253 9.79 11.24 22.22
N GLY A 254 10.77 12.12 22.42
CA GLY A 254 11.88 11.89 23.36
C GLY A 254 12.80 10.75 22.94
N MET A 255 12.88 10.45 21.64
CA MET A 255 13.76 9.43 21.10
C MET A 255 15.23 9.78 21.40
N ARG A 256 16.02 8.77 21.73
CA ARG A 256 17.46 8.89 21.94
C ARG A 256 18.19 8.04 20.92
N LEU A 257 19.36 8.51 20.52
CA LEU A 257 20.27 7.74 19.68
C LEU A 257 21.51 7.37 20.51
N VAL A 258 21.92 6.11 20.42
CA VAL A 258 23.14 5.58 21.00
C VAL A 258 23.97 5.06 19.82
N ASP A 259 25.14 5.66 19.59
CA ASP A 259 26.03 5.33 18.47
C ASP A 259 25.32 5.36 17.10
N GLY A 260 24.44 6.34 16.89
CA GLY A 260 23.68 6.51 15.65
C GLY A 260 22.46 5.59 15.50
N VAL A 261 22.21 4.70 16.48
CA VAL A 261 21.07 3.78 16.49
C VAL A 261 20.02 4.26 17.48
N VAL A 262 18.74 4.20 17.10
CA VAL A 262 17.62 4.55 17.98
C VAL A 262 17.52 3.57 19.15
N ASP A 263 17.48 4.10 20.38
CA ASP A 263 17.18 3.34 21.60
C ASP A 263 15.68 3.02 21.65
N PRO A 264 15.25 1.74 21.53
CA PRO A 264 13.84 1.39 21.44
C PRO A 264 13.04 1.59 22.73
N GLU A 265 13.74 1.71 23.87
CA GLU A 265 13.14 1.93 25.19
C GLU A 265 13.12 3.42 25.56
N ALA A 266 13.70 4.30 24.73
CA ALA A 266 13.67 5.74 24.95
C ALA A 266 12.33 6.36 24.55
N GLY A 267 11.94 7.39 25.28
CA GLY A 267 10.84 8.25 24.89
C GLY A 267 9.45 7.70 25.19
N ALA A 268 8.45 8.32 24.58
CA ALA A 268 7.05 7.96 24.72
C ALA A 268 6.40 7.85 23.35
N PHE A 269 5.61 6.80 23.16
CA PHE A 269 4.87 6.54 21.94
C PHE A 269 3.37 6.80 22.17
N ARG A 270 2.77 7.67 21.35
CA ARG A 270 1.35 8.02 21.42
C ARG A 270 0.67 7.71 20.10
N LEU A 271 -0.55 7.20 20.16
CA LEU A 271 -1.44 7.02 19.03
C LEU A 271 -2.58 8.03 19.15
N LEU A 272 -2.82 8.78 18.08
CA LEU A 272 -3.81 9.85 18.03
C LEU A 272 -4.65 9.66 16.77
N ALA A 273 -5.97 9.89 16.85
CA ALA A 273 -6.77 10.12 15.65
C ALA A 273 -6.20 11.34 14.92
N PHE A 274 -5.92 11.20 13.64
CA PHE A 274 -5.37 12.28 12.83
C PHE A 274 -6.50 12.98 12.08
N GLU A 275 -7.08 13.97 12.76
CA GLU A 275 -8.17 14.80 12.25
C GLU A 275 -7.71 16.26 12.23
N PRO A 276 -6.96 16.68 11.19
CA PRO A 276 -6.33 18.00 11.16
C PRO A 276 -7.36 19.11 10.94
N ASP A 277 -7.67 19.82 12.02
CA ASP A 277 -8.40 21.10 12.03
C ASP A 277 -7.49 22.26 11.60
N ASP A 278 -8.03 23.21 10.84
CA ASP A 278 -7.30 24.40 10.38
C ASP A 278 -6.74 25.23 11.55
N ASP A 279 -7.44 25.29 12.69
CA ASP A 279 -6.99 26.00 13.89
C ASP A 279 -5.77 25.31 14.57
N ALA A 280 -5.58 24.02 14.30
CA ALA A 280 -4.46 23.22 14.82
C ALA A 280 -3.26 23.17 13.86
N LEU A 281 -3.42 23.67 12.62
CA LEU A 281 -2.37 23.69 11.61
C LEU A 281 -1.74 25.09 11.49
N ARG A 282 -0.42 25.13 11.36
CA ARG A 282 0.32 26.35 11.06
C ARG A 282 1.02 26.20 9.72
N PRO A 283 0.77 27.08 8.74
CA PRO A 283 1.51 27.08 7.48
C PRO A 283 3.01 27.17 7.77
N ARG A 284 3.78 26.31 7.10
CA ARG A 284 5.25 26.25 7.24
C ARG A 284 5.94 26.62 5.93
N ASP A 285 5.50 26.00 4.85
CA ASP A 285 6.09 26.14 3.52
C ASP A 285 5.03 26.51 2.49
N PHE A 286 5.46 27.17 1.41
CA PHE A 286 4.61 27.59 0.30
C PHE A 286 5.30 27.25 -1.03
N ASP A 287 4.53 26.73 -1.99
CA ASP A 287 4.99 26.67 -3.37
C ASP A 287 4.66 27.99 -4.03
N TRP A 288 5.60 28.54 -4.79
CA TRP A 288 5.35 29.69 -5.65
C TRP A 288 5.28 29.27 -7.11
N THR A 289 4.11 29.42 -7.73
CA THR A 289 3.95 29.26 -9.17
C THR A 289 4.44 30.52 -9.87
N LEU A 290 5.46 30.38 -10.73
CA LEU A 290 5.96 31.48 -11.55
C LEU A 290 4.90 31.92 -12.57
N PRO A 291 4.74 33.23 -12.83
CA PRO A 291 3.89 33.69 -13.92
C PRO A 291 4.41 33.14 -15.25
N ALA A 292 3.50 32.75 -16.15
CA ALA A 292 3.89 32.31 -17.49
C ALA A 292 4.67 33.43 -18.19
N SER A 293 5.89 33.14 -18.65
CA SER A 293 6.63 34.06 -19.48
C SER A 293 5.86 34.27 -20.78
N GLU A 294 5.38 35.50 -21.01
CA GLU A 294 4.97 35.89 -22.36
C GLU A 294 6.22 35.79 -23.26
N ILE A 295 6.22 34.84 -24.20
CA ILE A 295 7.20 34.73 -25.28
C ILE A 295 6.76 35.64 -26.42
#